data_AF-A0ABC8TEI1-F1
#
_entry.id   AF-A0ABC8TEI1-F1
#
_cell.length_a   1.000
_cell.length_b   1.000
_cell.length_c   1.000
_cell.angle_alpha   90.00
_cell.angle_beta   90.00
_cell.angle_gamma   90.00
#
_symmetry.space_group_name_H-M   'P 1'
#
loop_
_entity.id
_entity.type
_entity.pdbx_description
1 polymer ?
#
loop_
_entity_poly.entity_id
_entity_poly.type
_entity_poly.pdbx_seq_one_letter_code
_entity_poly.pdbx_strand_id
1 'polypeptide(L)'
;MGSIEIVWSNNFEDAMSKIAVLMETFPIVGVDTEFPGFLHNTPRAASESERYDDLKYNVDRMKIIQLGITLFDRFGVIGGVWQINFCNFDPDLDDHVSSSIELLKRNGIDLVKNKRDGVDAYTFADKFCEILVRYGRDRVRWVTFHGLYDLAYMLKIVIRDELPSSIMGYVEHIGHVFGRVYDVKFMAKYCHGLLDGELGLEKLAKLLDVERFGEAHQAGSDSLLTAATFSKMKGVYGLPEMMFEGFLYGISARIKRPRPMIAVLPPPPQPILMKIIRLGITLFDRFGVVGGVWQINFCNFDPDLDDHVSSSIELLERNGIDLVKNKRDGVDVYTFADKFCEILVRYGRDRVRWVTFHGLYDLAYMLKIVIRDELPSSIMGYVEHIGHVFGHVYDVKFMAKYCHGLLDGELGLEKLAKLLNVERFGEAHQAGSDSLLTAATFSKMKGVYGLPERMFEGFLYGISARIKRPRPMIAFLPQPPQPILLG
;
A
#
# COMPACT_ATOMS: atom_id res chain seq x y z
N MET A 1 5.16 24.92 16.24
CA MET A 1 4.04 23.95 16.19
C MET A 1 2.82 24.64 16.78
N GLY A 2 1.65 24.49 16.16
CA GLY A 2 0.39 25.01 16.70
C GLY A 2 -0.01 24.26 17.97
N SER A 3 -0.86 24.87 18.79
CA SER A 3 -1.46 24.24 19.97
C SER A 3 -2.47 23.17 19.59
N ILE A 4 -2.72 22.20 20.48
CA ILE A 4 -3.85 21.26 20.37
C ILE A 4 -5.12 22.01 20.75
N GLU A 5 -6.08 22.14 19.83
CA GLU A 5 -7.37 22.78 20.09
C GLU A 5 -8.32 21.78 20.76
N ILE A 6 -8.73 22.08 22.00
CA ILE A 6 -9.67 21.23 22.75
C ILE A 6 -11.10 21.60 22.35
N VAL A 7 -11.85 20.63 21.84
CA VAL A 7 -13.19 20.82 21.29
C VAL A 7 -14.24 20.25 22.24
N TRP A 8 -15.20 21.11 22.57
CA TRP A 8 -16.39 20.89 23.37
C TRP A 8 -17.60 21.36 22.55
N SER A 9 -18.81 21.14 23.05
CA SER A 9 -20.06 21.56 22.39
C SER A 9 -20.09 23.05 22.01
N ASN A 10 -19.53 23.93 22.84
CA ASN A 10 -19.59 25.39 22.66
C ASN A 10 -18.69 25.95 21.53
N ASN A 11 -17.63 25.24 21.16
CA ASN A 11 -16.71 25.64 20.08
C ASN A 11 -16.66 24.63 18.92
N PHE A 12 -17.57 23.66 18.93
CA PHE A 12 -17.61 22.57 17.95
C PHE A 12 -17.78 23.07 16.51
N GLU A 13 -18.72 23.98 16.26
CA GLU A 13 -18.99 24.52 14.92
C GLU A 13 -17.78 25.29 14.34
N ASP A 14 -17.11 26.07 15.18
CA ASP A 14 -15.90 26.80 14.79
C ASP A 14 -14.76 25.84 14.44
N ALA A 15 -14.56 24.80 15.24
CA ALA A 15 -13.56 23.77 14.99
C ALA A 15 -13.82 23.02 13.67
N MET A 16 -15.07 22.58 13.44
CA MET A 16 -15.44 21.88 12.20
C MET A 16 -15.28 22.77 10.96
N SER A 17 -15.61 24.06 11.08
CA SER A 17 -15.42 25.03 10.01
C SER A 17 -13.92 25.19 9.66
N LYS A 18 -13.04 25.25 10.66
CA LYS A 18 -11.58 25.30 10.43
C LYS A 18 -11.07 24.02 9.79
N ILE A 19 -11.50 22.84 10.27
CA ILE A 19 -11.14 21.54 9.70
C ILE A 19 -11.53 21.50 8.22
N ALA A 20 -12.76 21.89 7.89
CA ALA A 20 -13.25 21.92 6.52
C ALA A 20 -12.36 22.76 5.59
N VAL A 21 -12.02 23.99 6.01
CA VAL A 21 -11.16 24.90 5.21
C VAL A 21 -9.74 24.35 5.07
N LEU A 22 -9.15 23.85 6.15
CA LEU A 22 -7.76 23.39 6.15
C LEU A 22 -7.58 22.07 5.38
N MET A 23 -8.61 21.23 5.29
CA MET A 23 -8.53 19.94 4.60
C MET A 23 -8.21 20.08 3.10
N GLU A 24 -8.49 21.23 2.47
CA GLU A 24 -8.10 21.48 1.06
C GLU A 24 -6.58 21.55 0.88
N THR A 25 -5.88 22.12 1.86
CA THR A 25 -4.42 22.35 1.83
C THR A 25 -3.64 21.28 2.58
N PHE A 26 -4.25 20.68 3.59
CA PHE A 26 -3.71 19.62 4.44
C PHE A 26 -4.58 18.35 4.33
N PRO A 27 -4.53 17.62 3.20
CA PRO A 27 -5.48 16.53 2.89
C PRO A 27 -5.11 15.19 3.54
N ILE A 28 -4.16 15.16 4.48
CA ILE A 28 -3.79 13.94 5.21
C ILE A 28 -4.24 14.10 6.66
N VAL A 29 -4.95 13.10 7.16
CA VAL A 29 -5.61 13.12 8.46
C VAL A 29 -5.02 12.03 9.34
N GLY A 30 -4.29 12.41 10.37
CA GLY A 30 -3.89 11.53 11.47
C GLY A 30 -5.04 11.39 12.46
N VAL A 31 -5.37 10.17 12.85
CA VAL A 31 -6.44 9.90 13.83
C VAL A 31 -5.98 8.95 14.92
N ASP A 32 -6.57 9.13 16.09
CA ASP A 32 -6.44 8.27 17.26
C ASP A 32 -7.69 8.45 18.14
N THR A 33 -8.07 7.44 18.93
CA THR A 33 -9.27 7.50 19.78
C THR A 33 -9.00 7.01 21.20
N GLU A 34 -9.75 7.56 22.16
CA GLU A 34 -9.80 7.05 23.53
C GLU A 34 -11.19 6.50 23.83
N PHE A 35 -11.25 5.32 24.44
CA PHE A 35 -12.48 4.56 24.68
C PHE A 35 -12.32 3.68 25.95
N PRO A 36 -13.42 3.15 26.53
CA PRO A 36 -13.41 2.62 27.90
C PRO A 36 -12.85 1.19 28.05
N GLY A 37 -11.88 0.81 27.21
CA GLY A 37 -11.16 -0.47 27.30
C GLY A 37 -11.72 -1.57 26.41
N PHE A 38 -11.55 -2.83 26.84
CA PHE A 38 -11.91 -4.04 26.11
C PHE A 38 -12.63 -5.01 27.04
N LEU A 39 -13.93 -5.24 26.81
CA LEU A 39 -14.72 -6.24 27.55
C LEU A 39 -14.23 -7.65 27.22
N HIS A 40 -13.97 -7.90 25.93
CA HIS A 40 -13.29 -9.08 25.42
C HIS A 40 -11.85 -8.73 25.06
N ASN A 41 -10.90 -9.42 25.68
CA ASN A 41 -9.49 -9.26 25.37
C ASN A 41 -9.09 -10.18 24.23
N THR A 42 -8.61 -9.61 23.13
CA THR A 42 -8.13 -10.40 22.00
C THR A 42 -6.69 -10.86 22.18
N PRO A 43 -6.41 -12.18 22.17
CA PRO A 43 -5.03 -12.68 22.19
C PRO A 43 -4.20 -12.20 20.99
N ARG A 44 -2.88 -12.08 21.18
CA ARG A 44 -1.96 -11.74 20.06
C ARG A 44 -1.98 -12.80 18.95
N ALA A 45 -2.10 -14.07 19.34
CA ALA A 45 -2.14 -15.20 18.41
C ALA A 45 -3.56 -15.51 17.89
N ALA A 46 -4.57 -14.70 18.24
CA ALA A 46 -5.93 -14.91 17.77
C ALA A 46 -6.00 -14.82 16.24
N SER A 47 -6.85 -15.67 15.67
CA SER A 47 -7.18 -15.62 14.25
C SER A 47 -7.83 -14.28 13.88
N GLU A 48 -7.84 -13.94 12.58
CA GLU A 48 -8.47 -12.69 12.14
C GLU A 48 -9.97 -12.66 12.45
N SER A 49 -10.66 -13.80 12.36
CA SER A 49 -12.08 -13.92 12.70
C SER A 49 -12.32 -13.62 14.17
N GLU A 50 -11.61 -14.30 15.08
CA GLU A 50 -11.75 -14.06 16.52
C GLU A 50 -11.42 -12.61 16.89
N ARG A 51 -10.39 -12.03 16.24
CA ARG A 51 -10.03 -10.63 16.44
C ARG A 51 -11.14 -9.68 16.03
N TYR A 52 -11.81 -9.96 14.91
CA TYR A 52 -12.92 -9.15 14.46
C TYR A 52 -14.18 -9.36 15.31
N ASP A 53 -14.44 -10.58 15.76
CA ASP A 53 -15.56 -10.89 16.66
C ASP A 53 -15.43 -10.14 17.98
N ASP A 54 -14.23 -10.12 18.58
CA ASP A 54 -13.93 -9.34 19.77
C ASP A 54 -14.02 -7.83 19.52
N LEU A 55 -13.48 -7.34 18.39
CA LEU A 55 -13.59 -5.94 17.97
C LEU A 55 -15.06 -5.52 17.91
N LYS A 56 -15.88 -6.27 17.16
CA LYS A 56 -17.30 -6.01 17.00
C LYS A 56 -18.02 -6.02 18.36
N TYR A 57 -17.81 -7.07 19.16
CA TYR A 57 -18.41 -7.19 20.49
C TYR A 57 -18.10 -5.98 21.38
N ASN A 58 -16.83 -5.58 21.42
CA ASN A 58 -16.37 -4.46 22.22
C ASN A 58 -16.95 -3.12 21.72
N VAL A 59 -16.76 -2.83 20.44
CA VAL A 59 -17.12 -1.54 19.85
C VAL A 59 -18.63 -1.34 19.85
N ASP A 60 -19.43 -2.36 19.58
CA ASP A 60 -20.90 -2.23 19.57
C ASP A 60 -21.48 -1.91 20.95
N ARG A 61 -20.88 -2.44 22.03
CA ARG A 61 -21.34 -2.23 23.41
C ARG A 61 -20.85 -0.95 24.05
N MET A 62 -19.66 -0.49 23.67
CA MET A 62 -19.01 0.66 24.31
C MET A 62 -19.17 1.95 23.50
N LYS A 63 -18.93 3.09 24.16
CA LYS A 63 -19.02 4.41 23.53
C LYS A 63 -17.64 5.07 23.51
N ILE A 64 -17.33 5.77 22.42
CA ILE A 64 -16.11 6.56 22.28
C ILE A 64 -16.10 7.73 23.27
N ILE A 65 -14.92 8.08 23.80
CA ILE A 65 -14.75 9.16 24.80
C ILE A 65 -14.03 10.37 24.18
N GLN A 66 -12.98 10.14 23.40
CA GLN A 66 -12.28 11.20 22.65
C GLN A 66 -11.89 10.75 21.25
N LEU A 67 -11.80 11.72 20.34
CA LEU A 67 -11.23 11.58 19.00
C LEU A 67 -10.19 12.68 18.76
N GLY A 68 -9.01 12.27 18.30
CA GLY A 68 -7.95 13.15 17.85
C GLY A 68 -7.95 13.27 16.33
N ILE A 69 -7.84 14.49 15.82
CA ILE A 69 -7.71 14.77 14.40
C ILE A 69 -6.51 15.68 14.19
N THR A 70 -5.54 15.21 13.41
CA THR A 70 -4.39 16.02 12.97
C THR A 70 -4.42 16.17 11.46
N LEU A 71 -4.54 17.40 10.95
CA LEU A 71 -4.42 17.66 9.52
C LEU A 71 -2.97 18.01 9.16
N PHE A 72 -2.45 17.38 8.11
CA PHE A 72 -1.11 17.64 7.61
C PHE A 72 -0.98 17.45 6.10
N ASP A 73 0.10 17.98 5.52
CA ASP A 73 0.37 17.91 4.09
C ASP A 73 1.32 16.76 3.72
N ARG A 74 1.60 16.61 2.43
CA ARG A 74 2.51 15.56 1.92
C ARG A 74 3.95 15.68 2.42
N PHE A 75 4.35 16.83 2.95
CA PHE A 75 5.68 17.10 3.48
C PHE A 75 5.74 16.91 5.00
N GLY A 76 4.61 16.58 5.65
CA GLY A 76 4.52 16.44 7.10
C GLY A 76 4.32 17.76 7.83
N VAL A 77 3.99 18.84 7.12
CA VAL A 77 3.67 20.12 7.77
C VAL A 77 2.27 20.02 8.37
N ILE A 78 2.19 20.27 9.68
CA ILE A 78 0.93 20.21 10.44
C ILE A 78 0.13 21.50 10.20
N GLY A 79 -1.10 21.34 9.70
CA GLY A 79 -2.06 22.42 9.51
C GLY A 79 -2.90 22.71 10.75
N GLY A 80 -3.19 21.70 11.57
CA GLY A 80 -3.93 21.85 12.82
C GLY A 80 -4.17 20.53 13.55
N VAL A 81 -4.44 20.61 14.85
CA VAL A 81 -4.70 19.46 15.73
C VAL A 81 -5.90 19.76 16.60
N TRP A 82 -6.88 18.85 16.61
CA TRP A 82 -8.11 18.95 17.39
C TRP A 82 -8.29 17.72 18.26
N GLN A 83 -8.71 17.94 19.51
CA GLN A 83 -9.12 16.89 20.43
C GLN A 83 -10.59 17.08 20.77
N ILE A 84 -11.43 16.21 20.22
CA ILE A 84 -12.87 16.24 20.40
C ILE A 84 -13.24 15.37 21.60
N ASN A 85 -13.98 15.95 22.55
CA ASN A 85 -14.45 15.25 23.75
C ASN A 85 -15.94 14.95 23.59
N PHE A 86 -16.34 13.69 23.70
CA PHE A 86 -17.74 13.28 23.52
C PHE A 86 -18.52 13.21 24.83
N CYS A 87 -19.81 13.54 24.80
CA CYS A 87 -20.70 13.53 25.97
C CYS A 87 -21.51 12.24 26.14
N ASN A 88 -21.46 11.33 25.17
CA ASN A 88 -22.36 10.17 25.13
C ASN A 88 -22.02 9.08 26.17
N PHE A 89 -20.80 9.06 26.70
CA PHE A 89 -20.34 8.08 27.68
C PHE A 89 -20.64 8.51 29.12
N ASP A 90 -21.26 7.60 29.87
CA ASP A 90 -21.60 7.76 31.28
C ASP A 90 -21.06 6.55 32.09
N PRO A 91 -20.02 6.71 32.92
CA PRO A 91 -19.43 5.60 33.67
C PRO A 91 -20.39 4.94 34.67
N ASP A 92 -21.48 5.59 35.04
CA ASP A 92 -22.48 5.04 35.96
C ASP A 92 -23.51 4.13 35.24
N LEU A 93 -23.65 4.26 33.92
CA LEU A 93 -24.68 3.57 33.12
C LEU A 93 -24.11 2.66 32.03
N ASP A 94 -22.96 3.02 31.47
CA ASP A 94 -22.42 2.38 30.27
C ASP A 94 -21.38 1.29 30.61
N ASP A 95 -21.35 0.26 29.75
CA ASP A 95 -20.36 -0.80 29.81
C ASP A 95 -18.93 -0.22 29.68
N HIS A 96 -18.04 -0.65 30.56
CA HIS A 96 -16.64 -0.20 30.57
C HIS A 96 -15.75 -1.17 31.36
N VAL A 97 -14.43 -1.03 31.17
CA VAL A 97 -13.42 -1.66 32.02
C VAL A 97 -12.92 -0.65 33.04
N SER A 98 -13.14 -0.89 34.34
CA SER A 98 -12.82 0.06 35.41
C SER A 98 -11.35 0.50 35.43
N SER A 99 -10.41 -0.41 35.17
CA SER A 99 -8.98 -0.07 35.09
C SER A 99 -8.65 0.86 33.91
N SER A 100 -9.40 0.77 32.81
CA SER A 100 -9.25 1.69 31.67
C SER A 100 -9.77 3.07 32.03
N ILE A 101 -10.92 3.16 32.72
CA ILE A 101 -11.45 4.43 33.23
C ILE A 101 -10.50 5.10 34.23
N GLU A 102 -9.90 4.33 35.14
CA GLU A 102 -8.89 4.86 36.05
C GLU A 102 -7.66 5.40 35.31
N LEU A 103 -7.20 4.70 34.27
CA LEU A 103 -6.07 5.14 33.45
C LEU A 103 -6.41 6.46 32.73
N LEU A 104 -7.57 6.55 32.09
CA LEU A 104 -8.02 7.77 31.40
C LEU A 104 -8.10 8.96 32.37
N LYS A 105 -8.67 8.76 33.57
CA LYS A 105 -8.73 9.80 34.62
C LYS A 105 -7.33 10.24 35.06
N ARG A 106 -6.39 9.29 35.24
CA ARG A 106 -4.99 9.59 35.59
C ARG A 106 -4.27 10.38 34.51
N ASN A 107 -4.63 10.18 33.24
CA ASN A 107 -4.09 10.91 32.09
C ASN A 107 -4.87 12.22 31.78
N GLY A 108 -5.73 12.65 32.69
CA GLY A 108 -6.35 13.98 32.64
C GLY A 108 -7.73 14.06 31.98
N ILE A 109 -8.38 12.93 31.71
CA ILE A 109 -9.75 12.91 31.16
C ILE A 109 -10.76 13.13 32.29
N ASP A 110 -11.49 14.24 32.21
CA ASP A 110 -12.59 14.58 33.11
C ASP A 110 -13.93 14.10 32.53
N LEU A 111 -14.34 12.90 32.93
CA LEU A 111 -15.59 12.29 32.45
C LEU A 111 -16.85 13.07 32.86
N VAL A 112 -16.81 13.80 33.98
CA VAL A 112 -17.93 14.66 34.41
C VAL A 112 -18.07 15.83 33.44
N LYS A 113 -16.94 16.43 33.07
CA LYS A 113 -16.91 17.49 32.07
C LYS A 113 -17.29 16.98 30.68
N ASN A 114 -16.83 15.80 30.27
CA ASN A 114 -17.26 15.16 29.02
C ASN A 114 -18.78 15.07 28.95
N LYS A 115 -19.44 14.51 29.97
CA LYS A 115 -20.89 14.39 30.00
C LYS A 115 -21.61 15.74 29.97
N ARG A 116 -21.06 16.78 30.63
CA ARG A 116 -21.69 18.10 30.72
C ARG A 116 -21.49 18.97 29.46
N ASP A 117 -20.26 19.02 28.95
CA ASP A 117 -19.81 20.01 27.96
C ASP A 117 -19.42 19.36 26.62
N GLY A 118 -19.33 18.03 26.56
CA GLY A 118 -18.85 17.30 25.38
C GLY A 118 -19.76 17.44 24.17
N VAL A 119 -19.17 17.17 23.01
CA VAL A 119 -19.87 17.10 21.72
C VAL A 119 -20.69 15.81 21.68
N ASP A 120 -21.92 15.88 21.18
CA ASP A 120 -22.68 14.67 20.87
C ASP A 120 -22.07 13.97 19.64
N ALA A 121 -21.76 12.69 19.77
CA ALA A 121 -21.05 11.91 18.74
C ALA A 121 -21.83 11.83 17.41
N TYR A 122 -23.16 11.85 17.46
CA TYR A 122 -23.99 11.84 16.24
C TYR A 122 -24.03 13.20 15.55
N THR A 123 -24.05 14.28 16.34
CA THR A 123 -23.85 15.65 15.86
C THR A 123 -22.49 15.83 15.21
N PHE A 124 -21.43 15.24 15.80
CA PHE A 124 -20.12 15.14 15.15
C PHE A 124 -20.20 14.38 13.83
N ALA A 125 -20.81 13.20 13.82
CA ALA A 125 -20.91 12.36 12.62
C ALA A 125 -21.62 13.08 11.46
N ASP A 126 -22.68 13.85 11.74
CA ASP A 126 -23.40 14.63 10.72
C ASP A 126 -22.49 15.66 10.04
N LYS A 127 -21.78 16.48 10.83
CA LYS A 127 -20.85 17.49 10.30
C LYS A 127 -19.64 16.86 9.63
N PHE A 128 -19.15 15.77 10.19
CA PHE A 128 -18.03 15.04 9.63
C PHE A 128 -18.38 14.46 8.25
N CYS A 129 -19.56 13.84 8.10
CA CYS A 129 -20.06 13.36 6.82
C CYS A 129 -20.20 14.48 5.78
N GLU A 130 -20.68 15.66 6.17
CA GLU A 130 -20.74 16.83 5.29
C GLU A 130 -19.35 17.20 4.73
N ILE A 131 -18.33 17.24 5.59
CA ILE A 131 -16.94 17.50 5.20
C ILE A 131 -16.43 16.40 4.24
N LEU A 132 -16.65 15.13 4.56
CA LEU A 132 -16.21 14.01 3.72
C LEU A 132 -16.84 14.03 2.33
N VAL A 133 -18.13 14.36 2.23
CA VAL A 133 -18.84 14.50 0.94
C VAL A 133 -18.27 15.66 0.13
N ARG A 134 -17.96 16.78 0.78
CA ARG A 134 -17.47 18.00 0.13
C ARG A 134 -16.04 17.88 -0.40
N TYR A 135 -15.12 17.33 0.38
CA TYR A 135 -13.69 17.29 0.04
C TYR A 135 -13.24 15.95 -0.57
N GLY A 136 -14.10 14.92 -0.48
CA GLY A 136 -14.03 13.71 -1.27
C GLY A 136 -13.08 12.63 -0.71
N ARG A 137 -13.58 11.39 -0.74
CA ARG A 137 -12.84 10.14 -0.42
C ARG A 137 -11.59 9.93 -1.28
N ASP A 138 -11.55 10.54 -2.46
CA ASP A 138 -10.45 10.42 -3.43
C ASP A 138 -9.32 11.42 -3.21
N ARG A 139 -9.49 12.41 -2.33
CA ARG A 139 -8.46 13.42 -2.05
C ARG A 139 -7.85 13.23 -0.67
N VAL A 140 -8.67 12.87 0.31
CA VAL A 140 -8.23 12.68 1.69
C VAL A 140 -7.44 11.37 1.84
N ARG A 141 -6.45 11.38 2.74
CA ARG A 141 -5.71 10.18 3.19
C ARG A 141 -5.82 10.08 4.70
N TRP A 142 -6.17 8.91 5.22
CA TRP A 142 -6.28 8.63 6.64
C TRP A 142 -5.07 7.87 7.13
N VAL A 143 -4.52 8.28 8.26
CA VAL A 143 -3.34 7.70 8.88
C VAL A 143 -3.69 7.35 10.32
N THR A 144 -3.53 6.09 10.66
CA THR A 144 -3.78 5.56 12.00
C THR A 144 -2.52 4.87 12.54
N PHE A 145 -2.49 4.55 13.83
CA PHE A 145 -1.51 3.65 14.39
C PHE A 145 -2.22 2.49 15.08
N HIS A 146 -2.11 1.27 14.55
CA HIS A 146 -2.88 0.12 15.06
C HIS A 146 -4.40 0.36 15.02
N GLY A 147 -4.87 1.05 13.97
CA GLY A 147 -6.14 1.76 13.98
C GLY A 147 -7.39 0.93 13.72
N LEU A 148 -7.35 -0.37 13.97
CA LEU A 148 -8.51 -1.25 13.78
C LEU A 148 -9.69 -0.80 14.67
N TYR A 149 -9.43 -0.50 15.94
CA TYR A 149 -10.45 0.01 16.87
C TYR A 149 -10.83 1.47 16.58
N ASP A 150 -9.87 2.34 16.28
CA ASP A 150 -10.13 3.75 15.99
C ASP A 150 -11.13 3.92 14.84
N LEU A 151 -10.86 3.26 13.72
CA LEU A 151 -11.73 3.29 12.54
C LEU A 151 -13.07 2.60 12.79
N ALA A 152 -13.11 1.58 13.65
CA ALA A 152 -14.35 0.91 14.03
C ALA A 152 -15.26 1.84 14.85
N TYR A 153 -14.73 2.57 15.84
CA TYR A 153 -15.53 3.56 16.57
C TYR A 153 -16.02 4.69 15.66
N MET A 154 -15.16 5.21 14.79
CA MET A 154 -15.55 6.23 13.82
C MET A 154 -16.60 5.71 12.83
N LEU A 155 -16.50 4.44 12.40
CA LEU A 155 -17.51 3.83 11.53
C LEU A 155 -18.85 3.68 12.26
N LYS A 156 -18.84 3.15 13.50
CA LYS A 156 -20.04 2.97 14.34
C LYS A 156 -20.85 4.26 14.46
N ILE A 157 -20.19 5.39 14.76
CA ILE A 157 -20.91 6.68 14.91
C ILE A 157 -21.45 7.20 13.57
N VAL A 158 -20.78 6.89 12.45
CA VAL A 158 -21.22 7.27 11.10
C VAL A 158 -22.42 6.45 10.63
N ILE A 159 -22.38 5.12 10.81
CA ILE A 159 -23.48 4.23 10.38
C ILE A 159 -24.66 4.25 11.35
N ARG A 160 -24.44 4.67 12.61
CA ARG A 160 -25.44 4.70 13.69
C ARG A 160 -26.10 3.34 13.94
N ASP A 161 -25.33 2.29 13.73
CA ASP A 161 -25.74 0.90 13.82
C ASP A 161 -24.56 0.07 14.33
N GLU A 162 -24.81 -1.20 14.61
CA GLU A 162 -23.76 -2.16 14.88
C GLU A 162 -22.80 -2.33 13.70
N LEU A 163 -21.56 -2.70 14.00
CA LEU A 163 -20.57 -2.98 12.96
C LEU A 163 -20.98 -4.18 12.09
N PRO A 164 -20.54 -4.24 10.82
CA PRO A 164 -20.85 -5.34 9.91
C PRO A 164 -20.53 -6.71 10.52
N SER A 165 -21.29 -7.76 10.19
CA SER A 165 -21.10 -9.09 10.76
C SER A 165 -19.84 -9.84 10.26
N SER A 166 -19.11 -9.28 9.30
CA SER A 166 -17.91 -9.91 8.73
C SER A 166 -16.79 -8.88 8.49
N ILE A 167 -15.54 -9.36 8.52
CA ILE A 167 -14.35 -8.57 8.18
C ILE A 167 -14.48 -7.94 6.79
N MET A 168 -15.01 -8.69 5.81
CA MET A 168 -15.20 -8.18 4.45
C MET A 168 -16.20 -7.02 4.42
N GLY A 169 -17.33 -7.17 5.10
CA GLY A 169 -18.30 -6.08 5.25
C GLY A 169 -17.68 -4.88 5.96
N TYR A 170 -16.88 -5.09 7.00
CA TYR A 170 -16.17 -4.02 7.70
C TYR A 170 -15.22 -3.25 6.79
N VAL A 171 -14.29 -3.92 6.10
CA VAL A 171 -13.32 -3.22 5.25
C VAL A 171 -13.98 -2.55 4.04
N GLU A 172 -15.10 -3.08 3.55
CA GLU A 172 -15.94 -2.44 2.54
C GLU A 172 -16.51 -1.13 3.07
N HIS A 173 -17.14 -1.14 4.26
CA HIS A 173 -17.69 0.07 4.88
C HIS A 173 -16.61 1.11 5.20
N ILE A 174 -15.44 0.68 5.69
CA ILE A 174 -14.29 1.58 5.89
C ILE A 174 -13.86 2.21 4.57
N GLY A 175 -13.80 1.42 3.50
CA GLY A 175 -13.48 1.91 2.16
C GLY A 175 -14.50 2.93 1.65
N HIS A 176 -15.78 2.69 1.91
CA HIS A 176 -16.86 3.63 1.62
C HIS A 176 -16.73 4.91 2.41
N VAL A 177 -16.42 4.90 3.70
CA VAL A 177 -16.42 6.14 4.49
C VAL A 177 -15.10 6.90 4.32
N PHE A 178 -13.97 6.22 4.46
CA PHE A 178 -12.66 6.86 4.61
C PHE A 178 -11.80 6.82 3.35
N GLY A 179 -12.03 5.88 2.44
CA GLY A 179 -11.28 5.78 1.20
C GLY A 179 -9.84 5.30 1.40
N ARG A 180 -8.85 6.20 1.33
CA ARG A 180 -7.41 5.83 1.48
C ARG A 180 -7.00 5.79 2.94
N VAL A 181 -6.60 4.62 3.42
CA VAL A 181 -6.19 4.41 4.82
C VAL A 181 -4.77 3.83 4.87
N TYR A 182 -3.96 4.29 5.82
CA TYR A 182 -2.62 3.82 6.10
C TYR A 182 -2.45 3.56 7.59
N ASP A 183 -2.04 2.36 7.98
CA ASP A 183 -1.70 2.04 9.36
C ASP A 183 -0.18 2.07 9.56
N VAL A 184 0.29 3.01 10.37
CA VAL A 184 1.71 3.21 10.68
C VAL A 184 2.34 1.96 11.30
N LYS A 185 1.60 1.24 12.15
CA LYS A 185 2.09 0.02 12.79
C LYS A 185 2.21 -1.12 11.79
N PHE A 186 1.28 -1.22 10.85
CA PHE A 186 1.39 -2.16 9.74
C PHE A 186 2.61 -1.84 8.85
N MET A 187 2.80 -0.57 8.50
CA MET A 187 3.94 -0.11 7.70
C MET A 187 5.29 -0.40 8.40
N ALA A 188 5.36 -0.23 9.72
CA ALA A 188 6.57 -0.48 10.50
C ALA A 188 7.08 -1.93 10.40
N LYS A 189 6.21 -2.91 10.09
CA LYS A 189 6.60 -4.32 9.83
C LYS A 189 7.63 -4.46 8.70
N TYR A 190 7.63 -3.51 7.78
CA TYR A 190 8.44 -3.55 6.57
C TYR A 190 9.65 -2.60 6.63
N CYS A 191 9.90 -2.01 7.80
CA CYS A 191 10.99 -1.07 8.04
C CYS A 191 12.06 -1.71 8.93
N HIS A 192 13.25 -1.95 8.38
CA HIS A 192 14.35 -2.55 9.14
C HIS A 192 14.72 -1.70 10.36
N GLY A 193 14.77 -2.32 11.55
CA GLY A 193 15.09 -1.64 12.80
C GLY A 193 13.88 -1.15 13.58
N LEU A 194 12.65 -1.30 13.05
CA LEU A 194 11.40 -0.98 13.75
C LEU A 194 10.72 -2.22 14.36
N LEU A 195 11.51 -3.27 14.64
CA LEU A 195 11.12 -4.48 15.38
C LEU A 195 9.81 -5.10 14.90
N ASP A 196 9.69 -5.29 13.58
CA ASP A 196 8.56 -5.92 12.92
C ASP A 196 7.19 -5.33 13.31
N GLY A 197 7.14 -4.05 13.66
CA GLY A 197 5.91 -3.35 14.04
C GLY A 197 5.35 -3.74 15.41
N GLU A 198 6.10 -4.45 16.25
CA GLU A 198 5.66 -4.89 17.59
C GLU A 198 5.75 -3.79 18.66
N LEU A 199 6.24 -2.61 18.30
CA LEU A 199 6.36 -1.46 19.19
C LEU A 199 5.03 -0.73 19.36
N GLY A 200 4.86 -0.08 20.51
CA GLY A 200 3.83 0.94 20.71
C GLY A 200 4.25 2.28 20.10
N LEU A 201 3.29 3.17 19.85
CA LEU A 201 3.50 4.44 19.16
C LEU A 201 4.64 5.26 19.76
N GLU A 202 4.65 5.43 21.09
CA GLU A 202 5.67 6.18 21.82
C GLU A 202 7.10 5.65 21.56
N LYS A 203 7.27 4.32 21.60
CA LYS A 203 8.59 3.71 21.36
C LYS A 203 8.99 3.82 19.90
N LEU A 204 8.03 3.66 18.99
CA LEU A 204 8.26 3.80 17.56
C LEU A 204 8.69 5.23 17.21
N ALA A 205 7.98 6.23 17.74
CA ALA A 205 8.31 7.64 17.56
C ALA A 205 9.72 7.97 18.07
N LYS A 206 10.08 7.48 19.26
CA LYS A 206 11.44 7.65 19.82
C LYS A 206 12.53 7.04 18.94
N LEU A 207 12.33 5.85 18.39
CA LEU A 207 13.29 5.25 17.46
C LEU A 207 13.45 6.03 16.16
N LEU A 208 12.40 6.77 15.77
CA LEU A 208 12.40 7.63 14.59
C LEU A 208 12.85 9.05 14.91
N ASP A 209 13.27 9.35 16.14
CA ASP A 209 13.65 10.70 16.58
C ASP A 209 12.52 11.72 16.36
N VAL A 210 11.31 11.32 16.79
CA VAL A 210 10.11 12.16 16.81
C VAL A 210 9.71 12.41 18.26
N GLU A 211 9.67 13.69 18.63
CA GLU A 211 9.24 14.12 19.96
C GLU A 211 7.72 14.26 20.03
N ARG A 212 7.16 13.89 21.19
CA ARG A 212 5.74 14.11 21.50
C ARG A 212 5.47 15.56 21.88
N PHE A 213 4.34 16.06 21.44
CA PHE A 213 3.78 17.32 21.91
C PHE A 213 2.38 17.08 22.50
N GLY A 214 2.19 17.45 23.77
CA GLY A 214 0.98 17.15 24.54
C GLY A 214 1.14 15.92 25.45
N GLU A 215 0.11 15.64 26.25
CA GLU A 215 0.10 14.51 27.18
C GLU A 215 -0.09 13.18 26.43
N ALA A 216 0.55 12.11 26.89
CA ALA A 216 0.32 10.78 26.32
C ALA A 216 -1.05 10.23 26.78
N HIS A 217 -1.67 9.34 25.97
CA HIS A 217 -3.00 8.79 26.22
C HIS A 217 -4.09 9.87 26.23
N GLN A 218 -3.96 10.78 25.28
CA GLN A 218 -4.99 11.74 24.90
C GLN A 218 -5.01 11.81 23.38
N ALA A 219 -6.19 11.60 22.81
CA ALA A 219 -6.36 11.36 21.39
C ALA A 219 -5.74 12.47 20.51
N GLY A 220 -5.80 13.75 20.93
CA GLY A 220 -5.19 14.86 20.18
C GLY A 220 -3.68 14.72 20.04
N SER A 221 -2.99 14.49 21.18
CA SER A 221 -1.53 14.30 21.25
C SER A 221 -1.09 13.04 20.51
N ASP A 222 -1.83 11.94 20.66
CA ASP A 222 -1.53 10.67 20.00
C ASP A 222 -1.78 10.70 18.48
N SER A 223 -2.82 11.41 18.01
CA SER A 223 -3.05 11.64 16.57
C SER A 223 -1.93 12.49 15.94
N LEU A 224 -1.39 13.47 16.68
CA LEU A 224 -0.27 14.30 16.23
C LEU A 224 1.01 13.48 16.17
N LEU A 225 1.28 12.68 17.20
CA LEU A 225 2.44 11.79 17.21
C LEU A 225 2.35 10.76 16.07
N THR A 226 1.15 10.24 15.78
CA THR A 226 0.87 9.35 14.65
C THR A 226 1.22 10.02 13.31
N ALA A 227 0.74 11.25 13.08
CA ALA A 227 1.02 12.03 11.87
C ALA A 227 2.53 12.33 11.69
N ALA A 228 3.19 12.76 12.77
CA ALA A 228 4.62 13.06 12.76
C ALA A 228 5.46 11.80 12.51
N THR A 229 5.12 10.70 13.19
CA THR A 229 5.76 9.39 13.04
C THR A 229 5.61 8.85 11.62
N PHE A 230 4.41 8.91 11.05
CA PHE A 230 4.16 8.55 9.65
C PHE A 230 5.03 9.34 8.68
N SER A 231 5.07 10.67 8.84
CA SER A 231 5.83 11.56 7.97
C SER A 231 7.33 11.29 8.05
N LYS A 232 7.86 11.14 9.26
CA LYS A 232 9.27 10.81 9.50
C LYS A 232 9.63 9.42 8.96
N MET A 233 8.81 8.41 9.25
CA MET A 233 9.01 7.04 8.77
C MET A 233 9.05 6.97 7.24
N LYS A 234 8.13 7.66 6.55
CA LYS A 234 8.16 7.75 5.09
C LYS A 234 9.42 8.41 4.56
N GLY A 235 9.87 9.49 5.19
CA GLY A 235 11.10 10.19 4.81
C GLY A 235 12.35 9.34 4.98
N VAL A 236 12.47 8.63 6.11
CA VAL A 236 13.64 7.80 6.44
C VAL A 236 13.72 6.55 5.55
N TYR A 237 12.60 5.87 5.33
CA TYR A 237 12.58 4.57 4.64
C TYR A 237 12.20 4.65 3.16
N GLY A 238 11.79 5.83 2.65
CA GLY A 238 11.43 6.00 1.23
C GLY A 238 10.24 5.15 0.79
N LEU A 239 9.26 4.95 1.68
CA LEU A 239 8.15 4.01 1.50
C LEU A 239 7.19 4.46 0.38
N PRO A 240 6.94 3.63 -0.65
CA PRO A 240 5.93 3.92 -1.66
C PRO A 240 4.52 3.74 -1.09
N GLU A 241 3.75 4.83 -0.97
CA GLU A 241 2.42 4.82 -0.34
C GLU A 241 1.49 3.74 -0.89
N MET A 242 1.44 3.54 -2.22
CA MET A 242 0.52 2.58 -2.86
C MET A 242 0.61 1.14 -2.33
N MET A 243 1.77 0.76 -1.78
CA MET A 243 2.02 -0.57 -1.23
C MET A 243 1.29 -0.83 0.10
N PHE A 244 1.07 0.21 0.88
CA PHE A 244 0.51 0.10 2.24
C PHE A 244 -0.92 0.59 2.33
N GLU A 245 -1.44 1.17 1.24
CA GLU A 245 -2.82 1.67 1.19
C GLU A 245 -3.82 0.54 1.42
N GLY A 246 -4.67 0.74 2.42
CA GLY A 246 -5.80 -0.12 2.75
C GLY A 246 -5.46 -1.31 3.65
N PHE A 247 -4.24 -1.41 4.16
CA PHE A 247 -3.87 -2.46 5.12
C PHE A 247 -3.89 -1.92 6.55
N LEU A 248 -4.55 -2.67 7.44
CA LEU A 248 -4.58 -2.41 8.87
C LEU A 248 -3.76 -3.46 9.61
N TYR A 249 -3.19 -3.09 10.76
CA TYR A 249 -2.53 -4.06 11.61
C TYR A 249 -3.58 -5.00 12.25
N GLY A 250 -3.44 -6.31 12.02
CA GLY A 250 -4.24 -7.35 12.69
C GLY A 250 -5.25 -8.06 11.80
N ILE A 251 -5.51 -7.54 10.60
CA ILE A 251 -6.35 -8.18 9.58
C ILE A 251 -5.66 -8.12 8.21
N SER A 252 -5.84 -9.15 7.38
CA SER A 252 -5.27 -9.24 6.04
C SER A 252 -6.18 -8.64 4.97
N ALA A 253 -7.48 -8.55 5.25
CA ALA A 253 -8.46 -7.99 4.33
C ALA A 253 -8.13 -6.53 4.02
N ARG A 254 -7.94 -6.24 2.73
CA ARG A 254 -7.58 -4.91 2.26
C ARG A 254 -8.82 -4.04 2.10
N ILE A 255 -8.80 -2.86 2.72
CA ILE A 255 -9.76 -1.79 2.47
C ILE A 255 -9.63 -1.36 1.01
N LYS A 256 -10.74 -1.44 0.26
CA LYS A 256 -10.80 -1.01 -1.13
C LYS A 256 -11.69 0.22 -1.24
N ARG A 257 -11.24 1.20 -2.01
CA ARG A 257 -12.08 2.34 -2.38
C ARG A 257 -13.20 1.87 -3.31
N PRO A 258 -14.47 2.22 -3.03
CA PRO A 258 -15.54 2.07 -4.01
C PRO A 258 -15.24 2.99 -5.18
N ARG A 259 -15.24 2.48 -6.41
CA ARG A 259 -15.13 3.31 -7.61
C ARG A 259 -16.31 4.31 -7.64
N PRO A 260 -16.11 5.58 -8.00
CA PRO A 260 -17.20 6.56 -8.00
C PRO A 260 -18.37 6.08 -8.87
N MET A 261 -19.54 5.93 -8.26
CA MET A 261 -20.80 5.74 -8.97
C MET A 261 -21.17 7.04 -9.68
N ILE A 262 -20.81 7.16 -10.96
CA ILE A 262 -21.78 7.71 -11.91
C ILE A 262 -22.82 6.61 -12.07
N ALA A 263 -24.11 6.94 -11.99
CA ALA A 263 -25.20 6.01 -12.24
C ALA A 263 -25.14 5.46 -13.68
N VAL A 264 -24.30 4.44 -13.84
CA VAL A 264 -24.31 3.42 -14.87
C VAL A 264 -23.99 2.17 -14.04
N LEU A 265 -24.88 1.18 -14.07
CA LEU A 265 -24.64 -0.14 -13.46
C LEU A 265 -23.16 -0.51 -13.59
N PRO A 266 -22.45 -0.85 -12.50
CA PRO A 266 -21.07 -1.29 -12.65
C PRO A 266 -21.10 -2.53 -13.53
N PRO A 267 -20.26 -2.64 -14.57
CA PRO A 267 -19.95 -3.98 -15.03
C PRO A 267 -19.30 -4.72 -13.84
N PRO A 268 -19.42 -6.05 -13.79
CA PRO A 268 -18.86 -6.88 -12.72
C PRO A 268 -17.36 -6.60 -12.50
N PRO A 269 -16.72 -7.08 -11.41
CA PRO A 269 -15.27 -6.95 -11.19
C PRO A 269 -14.56 -7.16 -12.51
N GLN A 270 -13.97 -6.09 -13.05
CA GLN A 270 -13.44 -6.23 -14.40
C GLN A 270 -12.31 -7.25 -14.30
N PRO A 271 -12.40 -8.37 -15.03
CA PRO A 271 -11.34 -9.35 -15.06
C PRO A 271 -10.06 -8.61 -15.44
N ILE A 272 -8.92 -9.04 -14.91
CA ILE A 272 -7.63 -8.62 -15.44
C ILE A 272 -7.69 -8.87 -16.96
N LEU A 273 -7.88 -7.81 -17.76
CA LEU A 273 -8.11 -7.96 -19.20
C LEU A 273 -6.83 -8.54 -19.80
N MET A 274 -6.89 -9.79 -20.25
CA MET A 274 -5.77 -10.73 -20.38
C MET A 274 -5.11 -11.14 -19.06
N LYS A 275 -5.35 -12.40 -18.68
CA LYS A 275 -4.77 -13.07 -17.53
C LYS A 275 -3.49 -13.80 -17.93
N ILE A 276 -2.49 -13.79 -17.06
CA ILE A 276 -1.27 -14.55 -17.27
C ILE A 276 -1.58 -16.05 -17.20
N ILE A 277 -1.05 -16.84 -18.12
CA ILE A 277 -1.23 -18.31 -18.13
C ILE A 277 -0.07 -18.97 -17.38
N ARG A 278 1.15 -18.45 -17.56
CA ARG A 278 2.37 -19.06 -17.05
C ARG A 278 3.48 -18.02 -16.87
N LEU A 279 4.30 -18.19 -15.83
CA LEU A 279 5.47 -17.36 -15.55
C LEU A 279 6.70 -18.23 -15.32
N GLY A 280 7.83 -17.84 -15.90
CA GLY A 280 9.13 -18.45 -15.68
C GLY A 280 10.04 -17.51 -14.90
N ILE A 281 10.66 -17.99 -13.82
CA ILE A 281 11.61 -17.21 -13.02
C ILE A 281 12.87 -18.04 -12.84
N THR A 282 14.02 -17.44 -13.16
CA THR A 282 15.34 -17.99 -12.88
C THR A 282 16.09 -17.05 -11.95
N LEU A 283 16.58 -17.57 -10.83
CA LEU A 283 17.46 -16.85 -9.92
C LEU A 283 18.91 -17.25 -10.21
N PHE A 284 19.78 -16.26 -10.37
CA PHE A 284 21.20 -16.48 -10.62
C PHE A 284 22.05 -15.37 -10.00
N ASP A 285 23.31 -15.68 -9.70
CA ASP A 285 24.24 -14.72 -9.11
C ASP A 285 24.97 -13.87 -10.16
N ARG A 286 25.84 -12.97 -9.70
CA ARG A 286 26.62 -12.08 -10.58
C ARG A 286 27.59 -12.80 -11.52
N PHE A 287 27.91 -14.06 -11.25
CA PHE A 287 28.80 -14.89 -12.05
C PHE A 287 28.03 -15.81 -13.01
N GLY A 288 26.69 -15.76 -12.99
CA GLY A 288 25.83 -16.61 -13.81
C GLY A 288 25.53 -17.97 -13.20
N VAL A 289 25.87 -18.20 -11.94
CA VAL A 289 25.54 -19.46 -11.24
C VAL A 289 24.06 -19.45 -10.90
N VAL A 290 23.34 -20.45 -11.39
CA VAL A 290 21.88 -20.58 -11.21
C VAL A 290 21.59 -21.16 -9.81
N GLY A 291 20.78 -20.43 -9.03
CA GLY A 291 20.31 -20.86 -7.71
C GLY A 291 18.96 -21.57 -7.74
N GLY A 292 18.17 -21.38 -8.81
CA GLY A 292 16.89 -22.07 -8.99
C GLY A 292 16.14 -21.58 -10.21
N VAL A 293 15.28 -22.46 -10.75
CA VAL A 293 14.41 -22.19 -11.90
C VAL A 293 13.01 -22.67 -11.56
N TRP A 294 12.03 -21.81 -11.73
CA TRP A 294 10.63 -22.10 -11.46
C TRP A 294 9.78 -21.81 -12.69
N GLN A 295 8.81 -22.69 -12.90
CA GLN A 295 7.69 -22.47 -13.81
C GLN A 295 6.41 -22.49 -13.01
N ILE A 296 5.67 -21.38 -13.06
CA ILE A 296 4.43 -21.18 -12.31
C ILE A 296 3.30 -21.17 -13.33
N ASN A 297 2.33 -22.06 -13.15
CA ASN A 297 1.12 -22.13 -13.97
C ASN A 297 -0.03 -21.52 -13.18
N PHE A 298 -0.82 -20.64 -13.81
CA PHE A 298 -1.91 -19.94 -13.15
C PHE A 298 -3.26 -20.54 -13.52
N CYS A 299 -4.20 -20.55 -12.57
CA CYS A 299 -5.53 -21.13 -12.77
C CYS A 299 -6.58 -20.15 -13.29
N ASN A 300 -6.26 -18.85 -13.36
CA ASN A 300 -7.27 -17.82 -13.58
C ASN A 300 -7.69 -17.67 -15.05
N PHE A 301 -6.85 -18.07 -16.02
CA PHE A 301 -7.15 -17.98 -17.45
C PHE A 301 -8.11 -19.09 -17.90
N ASP A 302 -9.15 -18.68 -18.63
CA ASP A 302 -10.18 -19.56 -19.18
C ASP A 302 -10.37 -19.24 -20.67
N PRO A 303 -10.00 -20.15 -21.60
CA PRO A 303 -10.09 -19.89 -23.04
C PRO A 303 -11.53 -19.69 -23.52
N ASP A 304 -12.53 -20.16 -22.78
CA ASP A 304 -13.93 -19.99 -23.15
C ASP A 304 -14.49 -18.62 -22.76
N LEU A 305 -13.81 -17.89 -21.85
CA LEU A 305 -14.30 -16.64 -21.27
C LEU A 305 -13.37 -15.44 -21.50
N ASP A 306 -12.06 -15.68 -21.60
CA ASP A 306 -11.06 -14.62 -21.65
C ASP A 306 -10.63 -14.31 -23.08
N ASP A 307 -10.42 -13.01 -23.35
CA ASP A 307 -9.89 -12.55 -24.63
C ASP A 307 -8.51 -13.17 -24.90
N HIS A 308 -8.37 -13.77 -26.07
CA HIS A 308 -7.14 -14.41 -26.51
C HIS A 308 -7.09 -14.49 -28.04
N VAL A 309 -5.89 -14.76 -28.56
CA VAL A 309 -5.71 -15.11 -29.97
C VAL A 309 -5.69 -16.63 -30.08
N SER A 310 -6.65 -17.23 -30.79
CA SER A 310 -6.81 -18.70 -30.84
C SER A 310 -5.55 -19.43 -31.34
N SER A 311 -4.87 -18.88 -32.35
CA SER A 311 -3.60 -19.44 -32.84
C SER A 311 -2.48 -19.40 -31.80
N SER A 312 -2.54 -18.49 -30.82
CA SER A 312 -1.60 -18.47 -29.69
C SER A 312 -1.92 -19.57 -28.69
N ILE A 313 -3.20 -19.85 -28.40
CA ILE A 313 -3.60 -20.95 -27.52
C ILE A 313 -3.23 -22.31 -28.13
N GLU A 314 -3.54 -22.53 -29.41
CA GLU A 314 -3.14 -23.75 -30.13
C GLU A 314 -1.62 -23.96 -30.09
N LEU A 315 -0.85 -22.88 -30.25
CA LEU A 315 0.60 -22.94 -30.16
C LEU A 315 1.06 -23.30 -28.73
N LEU A 316 0.44 -22.73 -27.70
CA LEU A 316 0.76 -23.03 -26.31
C LEU A 316 0.45 -24.49 -25.97
N GLU A 317 -0.71 -25.00 -26.36
CA GLU A 317 -1.11 -26.40 -26.13
C GLU A 317 -0.20 -27.37 -26.88
N ARG A 318 0.13 -27.08 -28.14
CA ARG A 318 1.09 -27.88 -28.93
C ARG A 318 2.48 -27.92 -28.28
N ASN A 319 2.86 -26.87 -27.56
CA ASN A 319 4.11 -26.81 -26.79
C ASN A 319 3.97 -27.31 -25.34
N GLY A 320 2.89 -28.02 -25.01
CA GLY A 320 2.72 -28.71 -23.74
C GLY A 320 2.14 -27.85 -22.61
N ILE A 321 1.34 -26.82 -22.93
CA ILE A 321 0.44 -26.21 -21.94
C ILE A 321 -0.82 -27.07 -21.81
N ASP A 322 -1.19 -27.40 -20.58
CA ASP A 322 -2.44 -28.09 -20.26
C ASP A 322 -3.34 -27.10 -19.51
N LEU A 323 -4.24 -26.44 -20.24
CA LEU A 323 -5.13 -25.42 -19.67
C LEU A 323 -6.16 -26.03 -18.70
N VAL A 324 -6.57 -27.27 -18.92
CA VAL A 324 -7.48 -28.00 -18.02
C VAL A 324 -6.80 -28.23 -16.68
N LYS A 325 -5.56 -28.72 -16.70
CA LYS A 325 -4.75 -28.90 -15.48
C LYS A 325 -4.44 -27.57 -14.81
N ASN A 326 -4.13 -26.52 -15.59
CA ASN A 326 -3.90 -25.19 -15.03
C ASN A 326 -5.13 -24.68 -14.27
N LYS A 327 -6.33 -24.81 -14.84
CA LYS A 327 -7.57 -24.39 -14.17
C LYS A 327 -7.84 -25.16 -12.88
N ARG A 328 -7.49 -26.45 -12.82
CA ARG A 328 -7.71 -27.32 -11.65
C ARG A 328 -6.65 -27.15 -10.56
N ASP A 329 -5.37 -27.13 -10.94
CA ASP A 329 -4.23 -27.28 -10.03
C ASP A 329 -3.31 -26.04 -10.01
N GLY A 330 -3.59 -25.04 -10.86
CA GLY A 330 -2.76 -23.86 -11.01
C GLY A 330 -2.80 -22.94 -9.80
N VAL A 331 -1.78 -22.11 -9.68
CA VAL A 331 -1.67 -21.12 -8.62
C VAL A 331 -2.63 -19.98 -8.91
N ASP A 332 -3.43 -19.59 -7.93
CA ASP A 332 -4.23 -18.38 -8.04
C ASP A 332 -3.32 -17.15 -8.09
N VAL A 333 -3.54 -16.30 -9.09
CA VAL A 333 -2.70 -15.13 -9.38
C VAL A 333 -2.67 -14.13 -8.23
N TYR A 334 -3.74 -14.02 -7.44
CA TYR A 334 -3.76 -13.12 -6.29
C TYR A 334 -2.94 -13.69 -5.13
N THR A 335 -3.07 -14.99 -4.87
CA THR A 335 -2.24 -15.71 -3.89
C THR A 335 -0.76 -15.58 -4.23
N PHE A 336 -0.40 -15.75 -5.51
CA PHE A 336 0.95 -15.48 -5.98
C PHE A 336 1.37 -14.03 -5.76
N ALA A 337 0.51 -13.06 -6.11
CA ALA A 337 0.80 -11.64 -5.96
C ALA A 337 1.14 -11.27 -4.51
N ASP A 338 0.41 -11.79 -3.52
CA ASP A 338 0.67 -11.51 -2.11
C ASP A 338 2.08 -11.97 -1.70
N LYS A 339 2.43 -13.22 -2.03
CA LYS A 339 3.76 -13.77 -1.73
C LYS A 339 4.88 -13.09 -2.51
N PHE A 340 4.62 -12.74 -3.76
CA PHE A 340 5.58 -12.07 -4.60
C PHE A 340 5.87 -10.63 -4.11
N CYS A 341 4.84 -9.91 -3.65
CA CYS A 341 5.00 -8.60 -3.02
C CYS A 341 5.86 -8.67 -1.75
N GLU A 342 5.68 -9.67 -0.87
CA GLU A 342 6.54 -9.88 0.31
C GLU A 342 8.03 -9.98 -0.09
N ILE A 343 8.33 -10.70 -1.17
CA ILE A 343 9.70 -10.85 -1.70
C ILE A 343 10.23 -9.52 -2.25
N LEU A 344 9.42 -8.79 -3.02
CA LEU A 344 9.79 -7.49 -3.59
C LEU A 344 10.08 -6.46 -2.50
N VAL A 345 9.33 -6.45 -1.40
CA VAL A 345 9.61 -5.58 -0.24
C VAL A 345 10.94 -5.92 0.39
N ARG A 346 11.15 -7.22 0.64
CA ARG A 346 12.29 -7.69 1.41
C ARG A 346 13.61 -7.56 0.64
N TYR A 347 13.59 -7.69 -0.68
CA TYR A 347 14.80 -7.80 -1.50
C TYR A 347 14.79 -7.00 -2.82
N GLY A 348 13.62 -6.59 -3.32
CA GLY A 348 13.42 -6.24 -4.74
C GLY A 348 14.16 -4.99 -5.24
N ARG A 349 13.87 -3.82 -4.67
CA ARG A 349 14.18 -2.54 -5.36
C ARG A 349 15.67 -2.24 -5.56
N ASP A 350 16.49 -2.47 -4.54
CA ASP A 350 17.92 -2.07 -4.56
C ASP A 350 18.88 -3.27 -4.56
N ARG A 351 18.40 -4.49 -4.35
CA ARG A 351 19.25 -5.70 -4.26
C ARG A 351 19.05 -6.68 -5.40
N VAL A 352 17.92 -6.65 -6.10
CA VAL A 352 17.62 -7.53 -7.22
C VAL A 352 17.81 -6.80 -8.55
N ARG A 353 18.38 -7.51 -9.53
CA ARG A 353 18.43 -7.08 -10.93
C ARG A 353 17.51 -7.98 -11.74
N TRP A 354 16.57 -7.37 -12.44
CA TRP A 354 15.63 -8.06 -13.32
C TRP A 354 16.20 -8.13 -14.71
N VAL A 355 16.19 -9.32 -15.30
CA VAL A 355 16.67 -9.57 -16.65
C VAL A 355 15.56 -10.20 -17.46
N THR A 356 15.27 -9.63 -18.62
CA THR A 356 14.22 -10.10 -19.53
C THR A 356 14.77 -10.24 -20.94
N PHE A 357 14.05 -10.92 -21.81
CA PHE A 357 14.31 -10.93 -23.25
C PHE A 357 13.07 -10.41 -23.96
N HIS A 358 13.13 -9.20 -24.53
CA HIS A 358 11.95 -8.55 -25.13
C HIS A 358 10.80 -8.38 -24.12
N GLY A 359 11.14 -7.98 -22.90
CA GLY A 359 10.29 -8.17 -21.72
C GLY A 359 9.18 -7.15 -21.51
N LEU A 360 8.80 -6.39 -22.53
CA LEU A 360 7.76 -5.35 -22.39
C LEU A 360 6.45 -5.95 -21.86
N TYR A 361 5.98 -7.04 -22.48
CA TYR A 361 4.76 -7.72 -22.07
C TYR A 361 4.95 -8.48 -20.75
N ASP A 362 6.09 -9.16 -20.56
CA ASP A 362 6.36 -9.91 -19.33
C ASP A 362 6.29 -9.00 -18.09
N LEU A 363 6.99 -7.87 -18.14
CA LEU A 363 6.98 -6.86 -17.07
C LEU A 363 5.62 -6.20 -16.92
N ALA A 364 4.85 -6.06 -18.00
CA ALA A 364 3.49 -5.55 -17.92
C ALA A 364 2.55 -6.51 -17.20
N TYR A 365 2.58 -7.81 -17.50
CA TYR A 365 1.82 -8.80 -16.74
C TYR A 365 2.25 -8.84 -15.28
N MET A 366 3.56 -8.85 -15.00
CA MET A 366 4.06 -8.80 -13.63
C MET A 366 3.63 -7.52 -12.90
N LEU A 367 3.63 -6.37 -13.58
CA LEU A 367 3.15 -5.12 -13.00
C LEU A 367 1.65 -5.20 -12.67
N LYS A 368 0.81 -5.71 -13.59
CA LYS A 368 -0.63 -5.91 -13.36
C LYS A 368 -0.90 -6.81 -12.15
N ILE A 369 -0.10 -7.86 -11.98
CA ILE A 369 -0.19 -8.77 -10.81
C ILE A 369 0.10 -7.99 -9.52
N VAL A 370 1.15 -7.17 -9.51
CA VAL A 370 1.56 -6.40 -8.32
C VAL A 370 0.58 -5.27 -7.99
N ILE A 371 0.14 -4.49 -8.98
CA ILE A 371 -0.76 -3.34 -8.76
C ILE A 371 -2.23 -3.78 -8.62
N ARG A 372 -2.58 -4.97 -9.11
CA ARG A 372 -3.95 -5.52 -9.14
C ARG A 372 -4.94 -4.60 -9.84
N ASP A 373 -4.47 -3.95 -10.90
CA ASP A 373 -5.22 -2.95 -11.67
C ASP A 373 -4.77 -2.98 -13.14
N GLU A 374 -5.44 -2.18 -13.97
CA GLU A 374 -5.02 -1.94 -15.34
C GLU A 374 -3.64 -1.27 -15.39
N LEU A 375 -2.95 -1.46 -16.53
CA LEU A 375 -1.69 -0.78 -16.77
C LEU A 375 -1.91 0.73 -16.87
N PRO A 376 -0.91 1.55 -16.47
CA PRO A 376 -0.97 2.98 -16.69
C PRO A 376 -1.28 3.32 -18.15
N SER A 377 -2.17 4.29 -18.37
CA SER A 377 -2.63 4.70 -19.71
C SER A 377 -1.56 5.39 -20.56
N SER A 378 -0.37 5.67 -20.00
CA SER A 378 0.74 6.29 -20.70
C SER A 378 2.03 5.49 -20.54
N ILE A 379 2.88 5.53 -21.57
CA ILE A 379 4.20 4.89 -21.54
C ILE A 379 5.08 5.44 -20.42
N MET A 380 4.96 6.74 -20.11
CA MET A 380 5.68 7.38 -19.01
C MET A 380 5.22 6.83 -17.66
N GLY A 381 3.90 6.70 -17.46
CA GLY A 381 3.35 6.06 -16.27
C GLY A 381 3.81 4.61 -16.15
N TYR A 382 3.80 3.85 -17.24
CA TYR A 382 4.30 2.48 -17.26
C TYR A 382 5.76 2.37 -16.80
N VAL A 383 6.68 3.12 -17.42
CA VAL A 383 8.11 3.04 -17.06
C VAL A 383 8.41 3.57 -15.66
N GLU A 384 7.62 4.51 -15.16
CA GLU A 384 7.70 4.98 -13.77
C GLU A 384 7.30 3.86 -12.79
N HIS A 385 6.17 3.19 -13.03
CA HIS A 385 5.70 2.09 -12.19
C HIS A 385 6.68 0.91 -12.20
N ILE A 386 7.21 0.54 -13.37
CA ILE A 386 8.27 -0.48 -13.47
C ILE A 386 9.50 -0.07 -12.65
N GLY A 387 9.90 1.21 -12.70
CA GLY A 387 11.03 1.73 -11.93
C GLY A 387 10.81 1.69 -10.42
N HIS A 388 9.57 1.89 -9.96
CA HIS A 388 9.18 1.78 -8.56
C HIS A 388 9.19 0.34 -8.06
N VAL A 389 8.64 -0.59 -8.84
CA VAL A 389 8.43 -1.98 -8.43
C VAL A 389 9.69 -2.83 -8.60
N PHE A 390 10.33 -2.75 -9.76
CA PHE A 390 11.41 -3.65 -10.14
C PHE A 390 12.80 -3.01 -10.06
N GLY A 391 12.89 -1.67 -10.07
CA GLY A 391 14.17 -0.97 -9.91
C GLY A 391 15.12 -1.19 -11.09
N HIS A 392 16.07 -2.11 -10.94
CA HIS A 392 17.09 -2.41 -11.95
C HIS A 392 16.60 -3.43 -12.97
N VAL A 393 16.35 -2.99 -14.20
CA VAL A 393 15.83 -3.83 -15.28
C VAL A 393 16.78 -3.81 -16.49
N TYR A 394 17.02 -4.98 -17.08
CA TYR A 394 17.85 -5.18 -18.27
C TYR A 394 17.13 -6.05 -19.30
N ASP A 395 17.08 -5.59 -20.55
CA ASP A 395 16.53 -6.36 -21.66
C ASP A 395 17.64 -6.87 -22.57
N VAL A 396 17.80 -8.19 -22.62
CA VAL A 396 18.84 -8.88 -23.42
C VAL A 396 18.72 -8.55 -24.89
N LYS A 397 17.50 -8.44 -25.43
CA LYS A 397 17.27 -8.14 -26.85
C LYS A 397 17.66 -6.69 -27.16
N PHE A 398 17.39 -5.76 -26.24
CA PHE A 398 17.88 -4.38 -26.38
C PHE A 398 19.41 -4.31 -26.33
N MET A 399 20.04 -5.03 -25.41
CA MET A 399 21.51 -5.07 -25.28
C MET A 399 22.19 -5.65 -26.53
N ALA A 400 21.59 -6.68 -27.15
CA ALA A 400 22.11 -7.31 -28.36
C ALA A 400 22.26 -6.32 -29.54
N LYS A 401 21.50 -5.22 -29.55
CA LYS A 401 21.63 -4.14 -30.56
C LYS A 401 23.02 -3.50 -30.62
N TYR A 402 23.76 -3.58 -29.51
CA TYR A 402 25.05 -2.92 -29.35
C TYR A 402 26.21 -3.93 -29.37
N CYS A 403 25.95 -5.18 -29.76
CA CYS A 403 26.93 -6.24 -29.83
C CYS A 403 27.17 -6.62 -31.30
N HIS A 404 28.38 -6.38 -31.81
CA HIS A 404 28.74 -6.72 -33.18
C HIS A 404 28.53 -8.22 -33.44
N GLY A 405 27.85 -8.57 -34.53
CA GLY A 405 27.56 -9.96 -34.90
C GLY A 405 26.28 -10.54 -34.29
N LEU A 406 25.54 -9.77 -33.49
CA LEU A 406 24.23 -10.18 -32.95
C LEU A 406 23.03 -9.56 -33.71
N LEU A 407 23.26 -9.15 -34.97
CA LEU A 407 22.26 -8.68 -35.94
C LEU A 407 21.28 -7.64 -35.38
N ASP A 408 21.82 -6.61 -34.72
CA ASP A 408 21.10 -5.44 -34.23
C ASP A 408 19.84 -5.77 -33.39
N GLY A 409 19.88 -6.90 -32.67
CA GLY A 409 18.80 -7.35 -31.79
C GLY A 409 17.58 -7.92 -32.50
N GLU A 410 17.65 -8.23 -33.79
CA GLU A 410 16.53 -8.82 -34.57
C GLU A 410 16.35 -10.33 -34.31
N LEU A 411 17.32 -10.96 -33.67
CA LEU A 411 17.29 -12.39 -33.36
C LEU A 411 16.27 -12.71 -32.26
N GLY A 412 15.60 -13.85 -32.41
CA GLY A 412 14.89 -14.50 -31.31
C GLY A 412 15.85 -15.15 -30.32
N LEU A 413 15.37 -15.41 -29.09
CA LEU A 413 16.18 -15.89 -27.97
C LEU A 413 16.99 -17.15 -28.32
N GLU A 414 16.35 -18.12 -28.98
CA GLU A 414 16.99 -19.38 -29.40
C GLU A 414 18.19 -19.17 -30.32
N LYS A 415 18.03 -18.31 -31.34
CA LYS A 415 19.10 -18.04 -32.30
C LYS A 415 20.23 -17.23 -31.64
N LEU A 416 19.86 -16.28 -30.79
CA LEU A 416 20.82 -15.48 -30.03
C LEU A 416 21.67 -16.36 -29.10
N ALA A 417 21.02 -17.27 -28.35
CA ALA A 417 21.69 -18.21 -27.47
C ALA A 417 22.65 -19.13 -28.24
N LYS A 418 22.22 -19.67 -29.40
CA LYS A 418 23.06 -20.50 -30.27
C LYS A 418 24.30 -19.77 -30.76
N LEU A 419 24.19 -18.51 -31.20
CA LEU A 419 25.35 -17.72 -31.61
C LEU A 419 26.34 -17.46 -30.47
N LEU A 420 25.85 -17.44 -29.23
CA LEU A 420 26.66 -17.27 -28.03
C LEU A 420 27.17 -18.60 -27.45
N ASN A 421 26.92 -19.73 -28.14
CA ASN A 421 27.21 -21.09 -27.65
C ASN A 421 26.61 -21.33 -26.25
N VAL A 422 25.35 -20.94 -26.07
CA VAL A 422 24.56 -21.23 -24.87
C VAL A 422 23.56 -22.32 -25.23
N GLU A 423 23.65 -23.45 -24.54
CA GLU A 423 22.71 -24.56 -24.69
C GLU A 423 21.42 -24.32 -23.91
N ARG A 424 20.30 -24.74 -24.50
CA ARG A 424 19.00 -24.72 -23.83
C ARG A 424 18.84 -25.96 -22.96
N PHE A 425 18.29 -25.75 -21.77
CA PHE A 425 17.82 -26.82 -20.89
C PHE A 425 16.30 -26.78 -20.78
N GLY A 426 15.65 -27.87 -21.20
CA GLY A 426 14.19 -27.97 -21.32
C GLY A 426 13.67 -27.59 -22.70
N GLU A 427 12.37 -27.74 -22.91
CA GLU A 427 11.74 -27.47 -24.20
C GLU A 427 11.66 -25.97 -24.51
N ALA A 428 11.69 -25.60 -25.79
CA ALA A 428 11.40 -24.24 -26.21
C ALA A 428 9.93 -23.89 -25.92
N HIS A 429 9.63 -22.60 -25.69
CA HIS A 429 8.27 -22.10 -25.38
C HIS A 429 7.71 -22.56 -24.02
N GLN A 430 8.53 -23.16 -23.16
CA GLN A 430 8.23 -23.38 -21.75
C GLN A 430 8.85 -22.24 -20.94
N ALA A 431 8.04 -21.52 -20.16
CA ALA A 431 8.46 -20.30 -19.47
C ALA A 431 9.68 -20.51 -18.55
N GLY A 432 9.76 -21.66 -17.86
CA GLY A 432 10.93 -22.00 -17.04
C GLY A 432 12.21 -22.10 -17.88
N SER A 433 12.17 -22.88 -18.95
CA SER A 433 13.27 -23.07 -19.93
C SER A 433 13.69 -21.75 -20.58
N ASP A 434 12.73 -20.93 -21.02
CA ASP A 434 12.99 -19.62 -21.63
C ASP A 434 13.59 -18.62 -20.64
N SER A 435 13.15 -18.63 -19.37
CA SER A 435 13.73 -17.78 -18.33
C SER A 435 15.19 -18.15 -18.02
N LEU A 436 15.49 -19.46 -17.99
CA LEU A 436 16.84 -19.96 -17.78
C LEU A 436 17.74 -19.63 -18.96
N LEU A 437 17.26 -19.83 -20.18
CA LEU A 437 18.02 -19.48 -21.39
C LEU A 437 18.28 -17.98 -21.46
N THR A 438 17.32 -17.15 -21.05
CA THR A 438 17.49 -15.69 -20.94
C THR A 438 18.61 -15.33 -19.97
N ALA A 439 18.61 -15.92 -18.76
CA ALA A 439 19.65 -15.70 -17.75
C ALA A 439 21.05 -16.14 -18.21
N ALA A 440 21.15 -17.32 -18.83
CA ALA A 440 22.40 -17.86 -19.35
C ALA A 440 22.93 -17.02 -20.52
N THR A 441 22.04 -16.61 -21.45
CA THR A 441 22.37 -15.75 -22.58
C THR A 441 22.87 -14.39 -22.11
N PHE A 442 22.19 -13.76 -21.14
CA PHE A 442 22.62 -12.50 -20.53
C PHE A 442 24.03 -12.61 -19.93
N SER A 443 24.27 -13.65 -19.15
CA SER A 443 25.57 -13.89 -18.49
C SER A 443 26.69 -14.10 -19.50
N LYS A 444 26.44 -14.92 -20.54
CA LYS A 444 27.40 -15.18 -21.61
C LYS A 444 27.68 -13.92 -22.44
N MET A 445 26.64 -13.20 -22.84
CA MET A 445 26.75 -11.97 -23.62
C MET A 445 27.58 -10.90 -22.90
N LYS A 446 27.37 -10.72 -21.60
CA LYS A 446 28.19 -9.82 -20.79
C LYS A 446 29.67 -10.23 -20.76
N GLY A 447 29.95 -11.52 -20.62
CA GLY A 447 31.31 -12.04 -20.59
C GLY A 447 32.05 -11.86 -21.93
N VAL A 448 31.37 -12.14 -23.05
CA VAL A 448 31.97 -12.07 -24.39
C VAL A 448 32.22 -10.62 -24.83
N TYR A 449 31.26 -9.72 -24.59
CA TYR A 449 31.31 -8.35 -25.11
C TYR A 449 31.75 -7.30 -24.09
N GLY A 450 31.99 -7.68 -22.82
CA GLY A 450 32.45 -6.75 -21.79
C GLY A 450 31.46 -5.61 -21.50
N LEU A 451 30.15 -5.90 -21.57
CA LEU A 451 29.11 -4.87 -21.53
C LEU A 451 29.01 -4.19 -20.15
N PRO A 452 29.18 -2.85 -20.06
CA PRO A 452 28.97 -2.12 -18.81
C PRO A 452 27.47 -2.01 -18.50
N GLU A 453 26.97 -2.78 -17.51
CA GLU A 453 25.55 -2.86 -17.13
C GLU A 453 24.87 -1.48 -17.07
N ARG A 454 25.50 -0.49 -16.43
CA ARG A 454 24.94 0.87 -16.23
C ARG A 454 24.47 1.56 -17.52
N MET A 455 25.06 1.21 -18.66
CA MET A 455 24.70 1.78 -19.96
C MET A 455 23.34 1.29 -20.45
N PHE A 456 22.97 0.06 -20.08
CA PHE A 456 21.77 -0.64 -20.56
C PHE A 456 20.64 -0.68 -19.52
N GLU A 457 20.92 -0.28 -18.28
CA GLU A 457 19.95 -0.25 -17.19
C GLU A 457 18.73 0.62 -17.55
N GLY A 458 17.55 0.00 -17.47
CA GLY A 458 16.26 0.64 -17.64
C GLY A 458 15.81 0.82 -19.09
N PHE A 459 16.49 0.21 -20.06
CA PHE A 459 16.05 0.18 -21.45
C PHE A 459 15.40 -1.16 -21.78
N LEU A 460 14.21 -1.11 -22.39
CA LEU A 460 13.49 -2.27 -22.89
C LEU A 460 13.44 -2.22 -24.42
N TYR A 461 13.42 -3.39 -25.05
CA TYR A 461 13.25 -3.45 -26.50
C TYR A 461 11.84 -2.99 -26.88
N GLY A 462 11.74 -2.10 -27.88
CA GLY A 462 10.45 -1.64 -28.43
C GLY A 462 9.87 -0.38 -27.78
N ILE A 463 10.51 0.18 -26.75
CA ILE A 463 10.10 1.46 -26.14
C ILE A 463 11.28 2.42 -26.02
N SER A 464 11.05 3.70 -26.31
CA SER A 464 12.09 4.74 -26.24
C SER A 464 12.23 5.34 -24.83
N ALA A 465 11.19 5.22 -24.00
CA ALA A 465 11.21 5.74 -22.64
C ALA A 465 12.06 4.86 -21.74
N ARG A 466 13.03 5.48 -21.05
CA ARG A 466 13.88 4.78 -20.07
C ARG A 466 13.14 4.65 -18.74
N ILE A 467 13.15 3.44 -18.18
CA ILE A 467 12.77 3.18 -16.79
C ILE A 467 13.73 3.96 -15.90
N LYS A 468 13.18 4.98 -15.22
CA LYS A 468 13.94 5.79 -14.26
C LYS A 468 13.62 5.27 -12.87
N ARG A 469 14.67 4.97 -12.11
CA ARG A 469 14.53 4.85 -10.67
C ARG A 469 14.08 6.21 -10.13
N PRO A 470 13.06 6.27 -9.26
CA PRO A 470 12.79 7.48 -8.51
C PRO A 470 14.06 7.79 -7.73
N ARG A 471 14.64 8.98 -7.96
CA ARG A 471 15.70 9.47 -7.08
C ARG A 471 15.13 9.49 -5.65
N PRO A 472 15.91 9.18 -4.59
CA PRO A 472 15.57 9.77 -3.31
C PRO A 472 15.41 11.26 -3.58
N MET A 473 14.26 11.86 -3.23
CA MET A 473 14.05 13.28 -3.44
C MET A 473 15.10 14.05 -2.65
N ILE A 474 16.21 14.40 -3.29
CA ILE A 474 16.92 15.64 -3.04
C ILE A 474 16.37 16.58 -4.12
N ALA A 475 15.35 17.34 -3.78
CA ALA A 475 14.78 18.36 -4.66
C ALA A 475 14.86 19.71 -3.95
N PHE A 476 15.96 20.40 -4.22
CA PHE A 476 16.11 21.84 -4.43
C PHE A 476 15.07 22.75 -3.75
N LEU A 477 15.54 23.43 -2.69
CA LEU A 477 14.95 24.68 -2.23
C LEU A 477 14.90 25.68 -3.40
N PRO A 478 13.78 26.40 -3.63
CA PRO A 478 13.83 27.60 -4.43
C PRO A 478 14.78 28.59 -3.74
N GLN A 479 15.78 29.09 -4.49
CA GLN A 479 16.64 30.16 -4.00
C GLN A 479 15.76 31.38 -3.67
N PRO A 480 15.95 32.04 -2.51
CA PRO A 480 15.23 33.26 -2.21
C PRO A 480 15.56 34.33 -3.28
N PRO A 481 14.61 35.20 -3.63
CA PRO A 481 14.87 36.30 -4.55
C PRO A 481 16.01 37.17 -3.97
N GLN A 482 16.97 37.53 -4.82
CA GLN A 482 18.03 38.46 -4.42
C GLN A 482 17.39 39.80 -4.00
N PRO A 483 17.88 40.45 -2.93
CA PRO A 483 17.40 41.75 -2.54
C PRO A 483 17.68 42.75 -3.65
N ILE A 484 16.62 43.38 -4.14
CA ILE A 484 16.72 44.61 -4.93
C ILE A 484 17.31 45.67 -4.00
N LEU A 485 18.58 46.00 -4.22
CA LEU A 485 19.19 47.21 -3.64
C LEU A 485 18.46 48.40 -4.27
N LEU A 486 17.60 49.04 -3.49
CA LEU A 486 17.12 50.40 -3.78
C LEU A 486 18.30 51.35 -3.60
N GLY A 487 18.81 51.86 -4.72
CA GLY A 487 19.64 53.05 -4.82
C GLY A 487 18.84 54.17 -5.47
#